data_AF-A0A1I8BZK3-F1
#
_entry.id   AF-A0A1I8BZK3-F1
#
_cell.length_a   1.000
_cell.length_b   1.000
_cell.length_c   1.000
_cell.angle_alpha   90.00
_cell.angle_beta   90.00
_cell.angle_gamma   90.00
#
_symmetry.space_group_name_H-M   'P 1'
#
loop_
_entity.id
_entity.type
_entity.pdbx_description
1 polymer ?
#
loop_
_entity_poly.entity_id
_entity_poly.type
_entity_poly.pdbx_seq_one_letter_code
_entity_poly.pdbx_strand_id
1 'polypeptide(L)'
;MREIVHIQAGQCGNQIGTKFWEVISDEHGIQPDGSYGGESDLQLERLNVYYNEAYGGKYVPRAVLVDLEPGTMDSIKSGTYGRLFRPDNFVFGQSGAGNNWAKGHYTEGAELVDNVLDVVRKEAESCDCLQGFQLTHSLGGGTGSGMGTLLIAKIREEFPDRIMSSFSIVPSPKVSDTVVEPYNATLSVHQLVENTDETYCIDNEALYDICFRTLKLQNPNYGDLNHLVSLTMSGVTTCLRFPGQLNADLRKLAVNMVPFPRLHFFMPGFAPLSAKGAAAFQANNVSELTMQMFDAKNMMAACDPRHGRYLTVAAIFRGRMSMREVDDQMMSVQNKNSSYFVEWIPNNVKTAVCDIPPRGLKMSATFIGNSTAIQELFKRISEQFSAMFRRKAFLHWYTGEGMDEMEFTEAESNMNDLISEYQQYQDATADDEGEFEAEDTTQVNVEHE
;
A
#
# COMPACT_ATOMS: atom_id res chain seq x y z
N MET A 1 4.74 -15.57 17.22
CA MET A 1 5.22 -14.18 17.33
C MET A 1 5.78 -13.81 15.96
N ARG A 2 5.40 -12.62 15.49
CA ARG A 2 5.17 -12.32 14.07
C ARG A 2 5.03 -10.80 13.92
N GLU A 3 6.10 -10.06 14.16
CA GLU A 3 6.03 -8.60 14.26
C GLU A 3 6.34 -7.85 12.96
N ILE A 4 5.82 -6.64 12.83
CA ILE A 4 5.99 -5.77 11.66
C ILE A 4 6.48 -4.41 12.13
N VAL A 5 7.52 -3.89 11.49
CA VAL A 5 7.99 -2.52 11.69
C VAL A 5 7.31 -1.62 10.67
N HIS A 6 6.56 -0.63 11.14
CA HIS A 6 5.90 0.34 10.27
C HIS A 6 6.79 1.59 10.13
N ILE A 7 7.06 2.01 8.90
CA ILE A 7 7.83 3.19 8.56
C ILE A 7 6.91 4.16 7.82
N GLN A 8 6.95 5.44 8.19
CA GLN A 8 6.14 6.48 7.57
C GLN A 8 7.08 7.56 7.04
N ALA A 9 7.05 7.84 5.74
CA ALA A 9 7.98 8.78 5.11
C ALA A 9 7.26 9.97 4.46
N GLY A 10 7.73 11.18 4.79
CA GLY A 10 7.24 12.45 4.25
C GLY A 10 5.85 12.84 4.75
N GLN A 11 5.38 14.01 4.32
CA GLN A 11 4.13 14.60 4.81
C GLN A 11 2.91 13.67 4.60
N CYS A 12 2.72 13.14 3.39
CA CYS A 12 1.59 12.26 3.08
C CYS A 12 1.67 10.93 3.85
N GLY A 13 2.84 10.29 3.86
CA GLY A 13 3.07 9.04 4.56
C GLY A 13 2.78 9.13 6.06
N ASN A 14 3.22 10.23 6.69
CA ASN A 14 2.98 10.49 8.11
C ASN A 14 1.51 10.79 8.42
N GLN A 15 0.79 11.54 7.57
CA GLN A 15 -0.63 11.82 7.78
C GLN A 15 -1.48 10.54 7.70
N ILE A 16 -1.23 9.72 6.69
CA ILE A 16 -1.94 8.46 6.47
C ILE A 16 -1.57 7.45 7.55
N GLY A 17 -0.27 7.31 7.85
CA GLY A 17 0.19 6.40 8.88
C GLY A 17 -0.32 6.80 10.27
N THR A 18 -0.41 8.09 10.59
CA THR A 18 -1.08 8.57 11.81
C THR A 18 -2.54 8.11 11.84
N LYS A 19 -3.30 8.33 10.76
CA LYS A 19 -4.70 7.87 10.68
C LYS A 19 -4.83 6.35 10.76
N PHE A 20 -3.91 5.60 10.17
CA PHE A 20 -3.85 4.15 10.32
C PHE A 20 -3.69 3.75 11.78
N TRP A 21 -2.73 4.34 12.51
CA TRP A 21 -2.54 4.07 13.94
C TRP A 21 -3.74 4.44 14.79
N GLU A 22 -4.43 5.55 14.49
CA GLU A 22 -5.69 5.89 15.16
C GLU A 22 -6.74 4.79 14.97
N VAL A 23 -6.95 4.32 13.73
CA VAL A 23 -7.95 3.30 13.41
C VAL A 23 -7.60 1.96 14.05
N ILE A 24 -6.35 1.50 13.95
CA ILE A 24 -5.98 0.21 14.53
C ILE A 24 -5.91 0.25 16.06
N SER A 25 -5.49 1.37 16.67
CA SER A 25 -5.54 1.54 18.14
C SER A 25 -6.97 1.38 18.64
N ASP A 26 -7.90 2.03 17.95
CA ASP A 26 -9.31 2.01 18.29
C ASP A 26 -9.95 0.62 18.08
N GLU A 27 -9.55 -0.12 17.05
CA GLU A 27 -9.96 -1.52 16.85
C GLU A 27 -9.42 -2.46 17.93
N HIS A 28 -8.22 -2.20 18.44
CA HIS A 28 -7.59 -2.96 19.52
C HIS A 28 -7.96 -2.43 20.92
N GLY A 29 -8.77 -1.37 21.04
CA GLY A 29 -9.14 -0.79 22.33
C GLY A 29 -7.99 -0.08 23.07
N ILE A 30 -6.95 0.34 22.35
CA ILE A 30 -5.80 1.07 22.90
C ILE A 30 -6.15 2.55 22.97
N GLN A 31 -6.06 3.10 24.19
CA GLN A 31 -6.29 4.51 24.45
C GLN A 31 -5.07 5.36 24.05
N PRO A 32 -5.23 6.69 23.88
CA PRO A 32 -4.13 7.59 23.51
C PRO A 32 -2.93 7.61 24.48
N ASP A 33 -3.11 7.12 25.72
CA ASP A 33 -2.05 7.00 26.73
C ASP A 33 -1.30 5.65 26.71
N GLY A 34 -1.68 4.77 25.76
CA GLY A 34 -1.16 3.42 25.56
C GLY A 34 -1.84 2.36 26.42
N SER A 35 -2.81 2.71 27.27
CA SER A 35 -3.51 1.72 28.10
C SER A 35 -4.55 0.94 27.28
N TYR A 36 -4.71 -0.34 27.60
CA TYR A 36 -5.78 -1.16 27.04
C TYR A 36 -7.08 -0.93 27.79
N GLY A 37 -8.11 -0.47 27.07
CA GLY A 37 -9.48 -0.30 27.56
C GLY A 37 -10.49 -1.08 26.72
N GLY A 38 -10.05 -2.14 26.03
CA GLY A 38 -10.90 -2.99 25.21
C GLY A 38 -11.78 -3.94 26.03
N GLU A 39 -12.75 -4.55 25.34
CA GLU A 39 -13.75 -5.44 25.95
C GLU A 39 -13.56 -6.92 25.55
N SER A 40 -12.63 -7.22 24.63
CA SER A 40 -12.49 -8.54 24.01
C SER A 40 -11.05 -9.04 24.01
N ASP A 41 -10.82 -10.26 24.53
CA ASP A 41 -9.51 -10.91 24.58
C ASP A 41 -8.88 -11.10 23.19
N LEU A 42 -9.71 -11.24 22.14
CA LEU A 42 -9.24 -11.34 20.75
C LEU A 42 -8.50 -10.08 20.27
N GLN A 43 -8.73 -8.93 20.91
CA GLN A 43 -8.00 -7.69 20.61
C GLN A 43 -6.56 -7.74 21.13
N LEU A 44 -6.28 -8.53 22.16
CA LEU A 44 -4.95 -8.66 22.77
C LEU A 44 -4.11 -9.77 22.12
N GLU A 45 -4.75 -10.81 21.58
CA GLU A 45 -4.08 -12.05 21.15
C GLU A 45 -2.92 -11.84 20.15
N ARG A 46 -3.06 -10.88 19.23
CA ARG A 46 -2.04 -10.55 18.21
C ARG A 46 -1.65 -9.08 18.22
N LEU A 47 -1.82 -8.42 19.36
CA LEU A 47 -1.47 -7.01 19.51
C LEU A 47 0.04 -6.76 19.30
N ASN A 48 0.86 -7.76 19.64
CA ASN A 48 2.31 -7.75 19.49
C ASN A 48 2.79 -7.64 18.02
N VAL A 49 1.91 -7.84 17.03
CA VAL A 49 2.27 -7.68 15.61
C VAL A 49 2.69 -6.23 15.31
N TYR A 50 1.97 -5.26 15.86
CA TYR A 50 2.20 -3.83 15.63
C TYR A 50 2.61 -3.05 16.88
N TYR A 51 2.39 -3.58 18.08
CA TYR A 51 2.69 -2.89 19.33
C TYR A 51 3.76 -3.60 20.15
N ASN A 52 4.65 -2.82 20.73
CA ASN A 52 5.56 -3.24 21.79
C ASN A 52 4.84 -3.11 23.14
N GLU A 53 4.88 -4.17 23.96
CA GLU A 53 4.41 -4.11 25.34
C GLU A 53 5.49 -3.45 26.22
N ALA A 54 5.19 -2.25 26.70
CA ALA A 54 6.03 -1.49 27.61
C ALA A 54 5.63 -1.75 29.08
N TYR A 55 6.51 -1.34 30.00
CA TYR A 55 6.29 -1.50 31.43
C TYR A 55 4.98 -0.83 31.89
N GLY A 56 4.21 -1.55 32.72
CA GLY A 56 2.93 -1.07 33.24
C GLY A 56 1.71 -1.33 32.36
N GLY A 57 1.79 -2.32 31.45
CA GLY A 57 0.67 -2.72 30.59
C GLY A 57 0.32 -1.67 29.53
N LYS A 58 1.33 -0.90 29.09
CA LYS A 58 1.18 0.11 28.05
C LYS A 58 1.66 -0.43 26.73
N TYR A 59 0.94 -0.17 25.66
CA TYR A 59 1.28 -0.60 24.31
C TYR A 59 1.78 0.58 23.49
N VAL A 60 2.95 0.43 22.89
CA VAL A 60 3.63 1.46 22.10
C VAL A 60 3.74 0.98 20.65
N PRO A 61 3.25 1.74 19.65
CA PRO A 61 3.40 1.45 18.24
C PRO A 61 4.85 1.18 17.84
N ARG A 62 5.08 0.10 17.10
CA ARG A 62 6.33 -0.18 16.40
C ARG A 62 6.39 0.63 15.11
N ALA A 63 6.48 1.94 15.27
CA ALA A 63 6.47 2.92 14.19
C ALA A 63 7.76 3.75 14.18
N VAL A 64 8.27 4.01 12.98
CA VAL A 64 9.35 4.97 12.72
C VAL A 64 8.77 6.08 11.85
N LEU A 65 8.87 7.33 12.31
CA LEU A 65 8.31 8.49 11.63
C LEU A 65 9.44 9.32 11.06
N VAL A 66 9.43 9.50 9.75
CA VAL A 66 10.53 10.11 9.00
C VAL A 66 10.00 11.26 8.17
N ASP A 67 10.61 12.43 8.31
CA ASP A 67 10.39 13.55 7.38
C ASP A 67 11.63 14.44 7.32
N LEU A 68 11.93 14.99 6.16
CA LEU A 68 12.98 15.98 6.00
C LEU A 68 12.55 17.36 6.54
N GLU A 69 11.24 17.56 6.71
CA GLU A 69 10.65 18.76 7.29
C GLU A 69 10.22 18.57 8.75
N PRO A 70 10.60 19.49 9.67
CA PRO A 70 10.23 19.38 11.08
C PRO A 70 8.73 19.65 11.34
N GLY A 71 8.06 20.43 10.48
CA GLY A 71 6.68 20.87 10.72
C GLY A 71 5.64 19.74 10.75
N THR A 72 5.90 18.66 10.02
CA THR A 72 5.03 17.47 10.04
C THR A 72 5.02 16.82 11.42
N MET A 73 6.16 16.79 12.11
CA MET A 73 6.30 16.14 13.42
C MET A 73 5.54 16.87 14.52
N ASP A 74 5.54 18.21 14.50
CA ASP A 74 4.76 19.01 15.45
C ASP A 74 3.25 18.76 15.28
N SER A 75 2.80 18.62 14.03
CA SER A 75 1.42 18.30 13.72
C SER A 75 1.01 16.93 14.27
N ILE A 76 1.87 15.91 14.12
CA ILE A 76 1.61 14.56 14.65
C ILE A 76 1.59 14.57 16.19
N LYS A 77 2.57 15.22 16.83
CA LYS A 77 2.66 15.30 18.30
C LYS A 77 1.46 16.04 18.91
N SER A 78 0.89 17.00 18.19
CA SER A 78 -0.33 17.71 18.59
C SER A 78 -1.62 16.89 18.39
N GLY A 79 -1.56 15.82 17.60
CA GLY A 79 -2.68 14.93 17.33
C GLY A 79 -3.11 14.11 18.55
N THR A 80 -4.32 13.55 18.49
CA THR A 80 -4.94 12.81 19.61
C THR A 80 -4.06 11.66 20.10
N TYR A 81 -3.49 10.89 19.17
CA TYR A 81 -2.60 9.76 19.45
C TYR A 81 -1.11 10.11 19.35
N GLY A 82 -0.76 11.40 19.24
CA GLY A 82 0.63 11.83 19.07
C GLY A 82 1.56 11.42 20.22
N ARG A 83 1.03 11.30 21.43
CA ARG A 83 1.76 10.87 22.65
C ARG A 83 1.98 9.36 22.74
N LEU A 84 1.33 8.59 21.88
CA LEU A 84 1.42 7.14 21.86
C LEU A 84 2.76 6.69 21.23
N PHE A 85 3.29 7.46 20.28
CA PHE A 85 4.54 7.17 19.59
C PHE A 85 5.76 7.40 20.50
N ARG A 86 6.79 6.55 20.35
CA ARG A 86 8.06 6.69 21.06
C ARG A 86 8.79 7.95 20.57
N PRO A 87 9.19 8.89 21.44
CA PRO A 87 9.91 10.10 21.04
C PRO A 87 11.22 9.83 20.29
N ASP A 88 11.92 8.76 20.64
CA ASP A 88 13.17 8.34 19.98
C ASP A 88 12.98 7.89 18.52
N ASN A 89 11.74 7.55 18.13
CA ASN A 89 11.45 7.04 16.79
C ASN A 89 11.03 8.15 15.80
N PHE A 90 11.10 9.41 16.24
CA PHE A 90 10.91 10.57 15.38
C PHE A 90 12.26 10.98 14.81
N VAL A 91 12.48 10.70 13.53
CA VAL A 91 13.70 11.10 12.81
C VAL A 91 13.32 12.17 11.81
N PHE A 92 13.88 13.37 11.99
CA PHE A 92 13.55 14.48 11.11
C PHE A 92 14.75 15.35 10.74
N GLY A 93 14.71 15.88 9.51
CA GLY A 93 15.69 16.82 8.98
C GLY A 93 15.38 18.27 9.35
N GLN A 94 16.24 19.18 8.90
CA GLN A 94 16.02 20.63 8.99
C GLN A 94 15.67 21.25 7.63
N SER A 95 15.90 20.53 6.54
CA SER A 95 15.81 20.99 5.15
C SER A 95 14.84 20.08 4.41
N GLY A 96 13.78 20.63 3.82
CA GLY A 96 12.79 19.86 3.07
C GLY A 96 13.26 19.53 1.65
N ALA A 97 12.76 18.42 1.10
CA ALA A 97 13.07 18.02 -0.28
C ALA A 97 12.42 18.92 -1.36
N GLY A 98 11.42 19.75 -1.01
CA GLY A 98 10.81 20.70 -1.95
C GLY A 98 10.20 20.07 -3.20
N ASN A 99 9.54 18.91 -3.06
CA ASN A 99 8.99 18.10 -4.17
C ASN A 99 10.03 17.64 -5.22
N ASN A 100 11.31 17.52 -4.82
CA ASN A 100 12.37 17.01 -5.67
C ASN A 100 12.81 15.62 -5.19
N TRP A 101 12.58 14.59 -6.01
CA TRP A 101 13.00 13.22 -5.70
C TRP A 101 14.52 13.09 -5.55
N ALA A 102 15.32 13.76 -6.39
CA ALA A 102 16.78 13.66 -6.33
C ALA A 102 17.33 14.22 -5.01
N LYS A 103 16.71 15.25 -4.44
CA LYS A 103 17.06 15.73 -3.09
C LYS A 103 16.80 14.70 -2.00
N GLY A 104 15.63 14.05 -2.08
CA GLY A 104 15.28 12.98 -1.15
C GLY A 104 16.16 11.75 -1.30
N HIS A 105 16.65 11.47 -2.51
CA HIS A 105 17.38 10.24 -2.79
C HIS A 105 18.91 10.37 -2.67
N TYR A 106 19.49 11.47 -3.14
CA TYR A 106 20.94 11.62 -3.26
C TYR A 106 21.57 12.64 -2.29
N THR A 107 20.82 13.64 -1.83
CA THR A 107 21.39 14.71 -0.98
C THR A 107 20.83 14.67 0.44
N GLU A 108 19.80 15.45 0.74
CA GLU A 108 19.25 15.61 2.09
C GLU A 108 18.78 14.29 2.71
N GLY A 109 18.11 13.44 1.93
CA GLY A 109 17.64 12.15 2.43
C GLY A 109 18.76 11.13 2.63
N ALA A 110 19.84 11.21 1.84
CA ALA A 110 21.02 10.36 2.02
C ALA A 110 21.80 10.70 3.30
N GLU A 111 21.80 11.97 3.73
CA GLU A 111 22.38 12.35 5.02
C GLU A 111 21.55 11.86 6.22
N LEU A 112 20.22 11.80 6.07
CA LEU A 112 19.32 11.39 7.15
C LEU A 112 19.10 9.87 7.23
N VAL A 113 19.30 9.14 6.13
CA VAL A 113 18.96 7.71 6.02
C VAL A 113 19.63 6.86 7.09
N ASP A 114 20.89 7.11 7.42
CA ASP A 114 21.66 6.32 8.39
C ASP A 114 21.04 6.41 9.79
N ASN A 115 20.58 7.61 10.19
CA ASN A 115 19.90 7.81 11.46
C ASN A 115 18.56 7.06 11.51
N VAL A 116 17.84 6.99 10.38
CA VAL A 116 16.60 6.22 10.29
C VAL A 116 16.90 4.72 10.39
N LEU A 117 17.91 4.24 9.67
CA LEU A 117 18.32 2.83 9.69
C LEU A 117 18.72 2.38 11.09
N ASP A 118 19.40 3.22 11.88
CA ASP A 118 19.73 2.90 13.27
C ASP A 118 18.49 2.70 14.15
N VAL A 119 17.45 3.52 13.95
CA VAL A 119 16.16 3.34 14.66
C VAL A 119 15.45 2.07 14.17
N VAL A 120 15.45 1.83 12.86
CA VAL A 120 14.85 0.62 12.26
C VAL A 120 15.55 -0.63 12.78
N ARG A 121 16.89 -0.64 12.87
CA ARG A 121 17.68 -1.72 13.47
C ARG A 121 17.29 -1.96 14.93
N LYS A 122 17.20 -0.89 15.73
CA LYS A 122 16.80 -1.00 17.14
C LYS A 122 15.41 -1.62 17.31
N GLU A 123 14.45 -1.25 16.46
CA GLU A 123 13.11 -1.88 16.48
C GLU A 123 13.16 -3.31 15.95
N ALA A 124 13.96 -3.60 14.92
CA ALA A 124 14.15 -4.94 14.37
C ALA A 124 14.78 -5.91 15.39
N GLU A 125 15.80 -5.48 16.14
CA GLU A 125 16.43 -6.26 17.22
C GLU A 125 15.50 -6.48 18.41
N SER A 126 14.51 -5.59 18.62
CA SER A 126 13.49 -5.77 19.65
C SER A 126 12.38 -6.78 19.26
N CYS A 127 12.42 -7.31 18.03
CA CYS A 127 11.49 -8.35 17.58
C CYS A 127 11.96 -9.74 18.02
N ASP A 128 11.03 -10.59 18.44
CA ASP A 128 11.28 -12.03 18.54
C ASP A 128 11.36 -12.67 17.16
N CYS A 129 10.43 -12.32 16.25
CA CYS A 129 10.42 -12.81 14.87
C CYS A 129 9.82 -11.78 13.91
N LEU A 130 10.69 -10.94 13.35
CA LEU A 130 10.32 -9.92 12.36
C LEU A 130 9.78 -10.58 11.08
N GLN A 131 8.54 -10.26 10.71
CA GLN A 131 7.97 -10.66 9.42
C GLN A 131 8.50 -9.80 8.28
N GLY A 132 8.58 -8.50 8.50
CA GLY A 132 8.82 -7.53 7.44
C GLY A 132 8.63 -6.10 7.86
N PHE A 133 8.74 -5.23 6.85
CA PHE A 133 8.59 -3.79 6.97
C PHE A 133 7.37 -3.35 6.16
N GLN A 134 6.64 -2.39 6.72
CA GLN A 134 5.53 -1.74 6.04
C GLN A 134 5.87 -0.27 5.88
N LEU A 135 5.95 0.23 4.65
CA LEU A 135 6.20 1.65 4.37
C LEU A 135 4.93 2.36 3.93
N THR A 136 4.60 3.51 4.51
CA THR A 136 3.60 4.44 3.95
C THR A 136 4.26 5.70 3.41
N HIS A 137 4.05 5.98 2.13
CA HIS A 137 4.66 7.12 1.46
C HIS A 137 3.87 7.59 0.24
N SER A 138 4.19 8.77 -0.29
CA SER A 138 3.66 9.25 -1.56
C SER A 138 4.73 9.23 -2.65
N LEU A 139 4.34 8.88 -3.86
CA LEU A 139 5.24 8.83 -5.01
C LEU A 139 5.44 10.20 -5.68
N GLY A 140 4.51 11.13 -5.48
CA GLY A 140 4.57 12.48 -6.07
C GLY A 140 5.44 13.48 -5.31
N GLY A 141 5.74 13.24 -4.03
CA GLY A 141 6.53 14.17 -3.19
C GLY A 141 8.02 14.16 -3.52
N GLY A 142 8.85 14.75 -2.66
CA GLY A 142 10.31 14.59 -2.69
C GLY A 142 10.84 13.68 -1.58
N THR A 143 10.39 13.91 -0.33
CA THR A 143 10.77 13.11 0.84
C THR A 143 10.19 11.71 0.77
N GLY A 144 8.85 11.60 0.69
CA GLY A 144 8.19 10.29 0.71
C GLY A 144 8.61 9.41 -0.46
N SER A 145 8.86 10.00 -1.62
CA SER A 145 9.26 9.31 -2.83
C SER A 145 10.76 8.96 -2.81
N GLY A 146 11.65 9.96 -2.88
CA GLY A 146 13.09 9.77 -3.01
C GLY A 146 13.74 9.15 -1.78
N MET A 147 13.48 9.71 -0.59
CA MET A 147 14.01 9.15 0.65
C MET A 147 13.31 7.84 1.01
N GLY A 148 12.01 7.72 0.71
CA GLY A 148 11.26 6.48 0.90
C GLY A 148 11.85 5.32 0.10
N THR A 149 12.11 5.50 -1.19
CA THR A 149 12.72 4.45 -2.02
C THR A 149 14.16 4.16 -1.64
N LEU A 150 14.94 5.17 -1.22
CA LEU A 150 16.29 4.95 -0.68
C LEU A 150 16.24 4.06 0.57
N LEU A 151 15.31 4.33 1.49
CA LEU A 151 15.09 3.51 2.69
C LEU A 151 14.72 2.07 2.34
N ILE A 152 13.84 1.87 1.35
CA ILE A 152 13.47 0.54 0.88
C ILE A 152 14.70 -0.21 0.39
N ALA A 153 15.50 0.39 -0.49
CA ALA A 153 16.72 -0.23 -1.03
C ALA A 153 17.70 -0.61 0.08
N LYS A 154 17.96 0.30 1.02
CA LYS A 154 18.87 0.05 2.16
C LYS A 154 18.36 -1.04 3.11
N ILE A 155 17.05 -1.06 3.38
CA ILE A 155 16.45 -2.13 4.19
C ILE A 155 16.50 -3.46 3.46
N ARG A 156 16.33 -3.49 2.13
CA ARG A 156 16.44 -4.72 1.34
C ARG A 156 17.88 -5.26 1.31
N GLU A 157 18.88 -4.39 1.26
CA GLU A 157 20.30 -4.76 1.40
C GLU A 157 20.59 -5.41 2.77
N GLU A 158 20.05 -4.84 3.86
CA GLU A 158 20.34 -5.30 5.22
C GLU A 158 19.46 -6.49 5.67
N PHE A 159 18.21 -6.55 5.20
CA PHE A 159 17.21 -7.55 5.55
C PHE A 159 16.61 -8.24 4.30
N PRO A 160 17.43 -8.95 3.49
CA PRO A 160 16.97 -9.54 2.22
C PRO A 160 15.89 -10.61 2.40
N ASP A 161 15.90 -11.32 3.53
CA ASP A 161 14.94 -12.40 3.83
C ASP A 161 13.60 -11.90 4.40
N ARG A 162 13.39 -10.59 4.52
CA ARG A 162 12.19 -10.00 5.13
C ARG A 162 11.29 -9.40 4.07
N ILE A 163 9.97 -9.53 4.28
CA ILE A 163 8.99 -8.98 3.35
C ILE A 163 8.98 -7.46 3.43
N MET A 164 8.98 -6.80 2.28
CA MET A 164 8.83 -5.37 2.16
C MET A 164 7.50 -5.04 1.48
N SER A 165 6.55 -4.52 2.26
CA SER A 165 5.25 -4.07 1.76
C SER A 165 5.18 -2.54 1.75
N SER A 166 4.74 -1.93 0.65
CA SER A 166 4.56 -0.48 0.54
C SER A 166 3.10 -0.10 0.31
N PHE A 167 2.64 0.96 0.97
CA PHE A 167 1.39 1.65 0.69
C PHE A 167 1.75 2.96 -0.01
N SER A 168 1.63 2.92 -1.34
CA SER A 168 2.16 3.93 -2.23
C SER A 168 1.03 4.80 -2.77
N ILE A 169 1.03 6.08 -2.38
CA ILE A 169 0.04 7.04 -2.85
C ILE A 169 0.52 7.63 -4.18
N VAL A 170 -0.23 7.32 -5.23
CA VAL A 170 0.00 7.76 -6.59
C VAL A 170 -0.54 9.18 -6.77
N PRO A 171 0.25 10.10 -7.35
CA PRO A 171 -0.18 11.48 -7.57
C PRO A 171 -1.32 11.57 -8.59
N SER A 172 -2.11 12.64 -8.49
CA SER A 172 -3.14 12.97 -9.46
C SER A 172 -3.24 14.49 -9.65
N PRO A 173 -3.34 14.97 -10.90
CA PRO A 173 -3.52 16.39 -11.20
C PRO A 173 -4.87 16.96 -10.72
N LYS A 174 -5.83 16.12 -10.32
CA LYS A 174 -7.08 16.58 -9.71
C LYS A 174 -6.91 17.05 -8.27
N VAL A 175 -5.85 16.58 -7.60
CA VAL A 175 -5.65 16.74 -6.15
C VAL A 175 -4.44 17.62 -5.83
N SER A 176 -3.43 17.64 -6.71
CA SER A 176 -2.21 18.44 -6.55
C SER A 176 -1.91 19.28 -7.80
N ASP A 177 -1.46 20.52 -7.56
CA ASP A 177 -1.03 21.46 -8.59
C ASP A 177 0.48 21.32 -8.93
N THR A 178 1.19 20.39 -8.28
CA THR A 178 2.63 20.23 -8.48
C THR A 178 2.93 19.57 -9.82
N VAL A 179 3.61 20.30 -10.71
CA VAL A 179 3.87 19.82 -12.08
C VAL A 179 4.92 18.73 -12.17
N VAL A 180 5.82 18.60 -11.20
CA VAL A 180 6.95 17.64 -11.24
C VAL A 180 6.63 16.25 -10.72
N GLU A 181 5.42 16.00 -10.22
CA GLU A 181 5.01 14.71 -9.64
C GLU A 181 5.20 13.51 -10.57
N PRO A 182 4.97 13.61 -11.90
CA PRO A 182 5.23 12.48 -12.80
C PRO A 182 6.70 12.04 -12.85
N TYR A 183 7.66 12.98 -12.69
CA TYR A 183 9.08 12.62 -12.58
C TYR A 183 9.34 11.83 -11.30
N ASN A 184 8.92 12.37 -10.16
CA ASN A 184 9.08 11.72 -8.86
C ASN A 184 8.44 10.33 -8.83
N ALA A 185 7.24 10.19 -9.40
CA ALA A 185 6.53 8.92 -9.45
C ALA A 185 7.21 7.89 -10.35
N THR A 186 7.68 8.29 -11.53
CA THR A 186 8.36 7.38 -12.47
C THR A 186 9.66 6.83 -11.87
N LEU A 187 10.47 7.71 -11.28
CA LEU A 187 11.71 7.33 -10.58
C LEU A 187 11.43 6.44 -9.36
N SER A 188 10.34 6.71 -8.64
CA SER A 188 9.99 5.90 -7.48
C SER A 188 9.50 4.52 -7.86
N VAL A 189 8.65 4.40 -8.89
CA VAL A 189 8.15 3.10 -9.35
C VAL A 189 9.30 2.24 -9.86
N HIS A 190 10.26 2.81 -10.58
CA HIS A 190 11.47 2.09 -10.99
C HIS A 190 12.15 1.38 -9.79
N GLN A 191 12.30 2.08 -8.66
CA GLN A 191 12.86 1.51 -7.44
C GLN A 191 11.93 0.50 -6.74
N LEU A 192 10.62 0.71 -6.80
CA LEU A 192 9.63 -0.19 -6.18
C LEU A 192 9.54 -1.55 -6.88
N VAL A 193 9.67 -1.57 -8.22
CA VAL A 193 9.64 -2.80 -9.04
C VAL A 193 10.72 -3.79 -8.61
N GLU A 194 11.88 -3.31 -8.15
CA GLU A 194 13.01 -4.16 -7.81
C GLU A 194 13.10 -4.45 -6.31
N ASN A 195 12.73 -3.49 -5.47
CA ASN A 195 13.02 -3.55 -4.02
C ASN A 195 11.82 -3.85 -3.12
N THR A 196 10.60 -3.96 -3.67
CA THR A 196 9.41 -4.33 -2.87
C THR A 196 8.82 -5.68 -3.27
N ASP A 197 8.25 -6.39 -2.29
CA ASP A 197 7.58 -7.66 -2.53
C ASP A 197 6.07 -7.47 -2.74
N GLU A 198 5.50 -6.40 -2.18
CA GLU A 198 4.08 -6.05 -2.28
C GLU A 198 3.91 -4.53 -2.31
N THR A 199 3.23 -3.98 -3.31
CA THR A 199 2.93 -2.55 -3.37
C THR A 199 1.44 -2.31 -3.56
N TYR A 200 0.80 -1.72 -2.55
CA TYR A 200 -0.60 -1.30 -2.62
C TYR A 200 -0.67 0.07 -3.28
N CYS A 201 -1.16 0.12 -4.52
CA CYS A 201 -1.34 1.35 -5.29
C CYS A 201 -2.61 2.06 -4.85
N ILE A 202 -2.46 3.24 -4.26
CA ILE A 202 -3.57 4.07 -3.82
C ILE A 202 -3.56 5.35 -4.64
N ASP A 203 -4.57 5.55 -5.46
CA ASP A 203 -4.66 6.68 -6.38
C ASP A 203 -5.52 7.81 -5.80
N ASN A 204 -4.93 8.99 -5.65
CA ASN A 204 -5.63 10.19 -5.23
C ASN A 204 -6.79 10.54 -6.17
N GLU A 205 -6.71 10.20 -7.46
CA GLU A 205 -7.80 10.38 -8.41
C GLU A 205 -9.03 9.54 -8.05
N ALA A 206 -8.80 8.25 -7.75
CA ALA A 206 -9.86 7.32 -7.38
C ALA A 206 -10.47 7.69 -6.03
N LEU A 207 -9.64 8.04 -5.05
CA LEU A 207 -10.11 8.50 -3.74
C LEU A 207 -10.99 9.75 -3.87
N TYR A 208 -10.58 10.73 -4.68
CA TYR A 208 -11.36 11.93 -4.92
C TYR A 208 -12.70 11.61 -5.59
N ASP A 209 -12.69 10.78 -6.64
CA ASP A 209 -13.89 10.37 -7.36
C ASP A 209 -14.86 9.58 -6.44
N ILE A 210 -14.36 8.72 -5.55
CA ILE A 210 -15.15 8.02 -4.52
C ILE A 210 -15.79 9.03 -3.56
N CYS A 211 -15.02 9.95 -2.99
CA CYS A 211 -15.52 10.95 -2.05
C CYS A 211 -16.59 11.85 -2.70
N PHE A 212 -16.36 12.29 -3.93
CA PHE A 212 -17.26 13.20 -4.63
C PHE A 212 -18.50 12.49 -5.17
N ARG A 213 -18.33 11.38 -5.90
CA ARG A 213 -19.43 10.70 -6.61
C ARG A 213 -20.19 9.71 -5.72
N THR A 214 -19.49 8.94 -4.90
CA THR A 214 -20.08 7.86 -4.09
C THR A 214 -20.51 8.38 -2.72
N LEU A 215 -19.63 9.06 -2.00
CA LEU A 215 -19.94 9.61 -0.67
C LEU A 215 -20.71 10.93 -0.70
N LYS A 216 -20.86 11.54 -1.88
CA LYS A 216 -21.59 12.81 -2.12
C LYS A 216 -21.03 13.99 -1.31
N LEU A 217 -19.72 14.01 -1.09
CA LEU A 217 -19.04 15.15 -0.47
C LEU A 217 -18.79 16.22 -1.53
N GLN A 218 -19.29 17.44 -1.31
CA GLN A 218 -19.15 18.53 -2.29
C GLN A 218 -17.70 18.98 -2.47
N ASN A 219 -16.95 19.07 -1.37
CA ASN A 219 -15.53 19.45 -1.35
C ASN A 219 -14.74 18.45 -0.49
N PRO A 220 -14.28 17.33 -1.08
CA PRO A 220 -13.43 16.36 -0.37
C PRO A 220 -12.14 17.01 0.14
N ASN A 221 -11.78 16.78 1.40
CA ASN A 221 -10.50 17.22 1.96
C ASN A 221 -9.54 16.03 2.15
N TYR A 222 -8.25 16.30 2.38
CA TYR A 222 -7.26 15.24 2.65
C TYR A 222 -7.61 14.36 3.85
N GLY A 223 -8.33 14.87 4.85
CA GLY A 223 -8.83 14.06 5.96
C GLY A 223 -9.83 12.99 5.52
N ASP A 224 -10.71 13.31 4.56
CA ASP A 224 -11.67 12.36 3.99
C ASP A 224 -10.97 11.29 3.15
N LEU A 225 -9.97 11.69 2.35
CA LEU A 225 -9.15 10.77 1.56
C LEU A 225 -8.35 9.84 2.48
N ASN A 226 -7.66 10.40 3.48
CA ASN A 226 -6.87 9.64 4.45
C ASN A 226 -7.74 8.69 5.27
N HIS A 227 -9.02 9.02 5.52
CA HIS A 227 -9.95 8.11 6.17
C HIS A 227 -10.20 6.86 5.33
N LEU A 228 -10.45 7.00 4.02
CA LEU A 228 -10.60 5.85 3.11
C LEU A 228 -9.33 4.99 3.07
N VAL A 229 -8.16 5.63 2.98
CA VAL A 229 -6.88 4.91 2.99
C VAL A 229 -6.69 4.14 4.29
N SER A 230 -6.98 4.75 5.44
CA SER A 230 -6.86 4.09 6.75
C SER A 230 -7.77 2.87 6.89
N LEU A 231 -8.99 2.91 6.32
CA LEU A 231 -9.91 1.76 6.30
C LEU A 231 -9.37 0.62 5.45
N THR A 232 -8.84 0.94 4.26
CA THR A 232 -8.18 -0.03 3.38
C THR A 232 -6.98 -0.68 4.06
N MET A 233 -6.08 0.13 4.64
CA MET A 233 -4.91 -0.39 5.37
C MET A 233 -5.32 -1.26 6.57
N SER A 234 -6.34 -0.85 7.33
CA SER A 234 -6.88 -1.67 8.42
C SER A 234 -7.43 -3.00 7.89
N GLY A 235 -8.15 -2.98 6.76
CA GLY A 235 -8.69 -4.14 6.09
C GLY A 235 -7.63 -5.14 5.63
N VAL A 236 -6.61 -4.67 4.91
CA VAL A 236 -5.48 -5.49 4.43
C VAL A 236 -4.74 -6.15 5.60
N THR A 237 -4.49 -5.39 6.66
CA THR A 237 -3.73 -5.87 7.83
C THR A 237 -4.56 -6.68 8.82
N THR A 238 -5.87 -6.87 8.57
CA THR A 238 -6.78 -7.60 9.48
C THR A 238 -6.32 -9.04 9.70
N CYS A 239 -5.88 -9.73 8.65
CA CYS A 239 -5.43 -11.13 8.74
C CYS A 239 -4.17 -11.30 9.61
N LEU A 240 -3.40 -10.22 9.77
CA LEU A 240 -2.19 -10.17 10.57
C LEU A 240 -2.55 -9.88 12.04
N ARG A 241 -3.43 -8.90 12.25
CA ARG A 241 -3.78 -8.33 13.57
C ARG A 241 -4.77 -9.13 14.38
N PHE A 242 -5.62 -9.92 13.74
CA PHE A 242 -6.61 -10.73 14.43
C PHE A 242 -6.43 -12.21 14.09
N PRO A 243 -6.70 -13.11 15.04
CA PRO A 243 -6.80 -14.54 14.73
C PRO A 243 -7.96 -14.73 13.76
N GLY A 244 -7.63 -15.27 12.58
CA GLY A 244 -8.60 -15.67 11.56
C GLY A 244 -8.39 -17.14 11.22
N GLN A 245 -9.42 -17.78 10.66
CA GLN A 245 -9.32 -19.18 10.26
C GLN A 245 -8.29 -19.38 9.12
N LEU A 246 -8.10 -18.35 8.29
CA LEU A 246 -6.98 -18.26 7.36
C LEU A 246 -5.78 -17.60 8.06
N ASN A 247 -4.92 -18.39 8.70
CA ASN A 247 -3.66 -17.91 9.29
C ASN A 247 -2.67 -17.49 8.19
N ALA A 248 -2.82 -16.27 7.68
CA ALA A 248 -1.91 -15.66 6.71
C ALA A 248 -0.89 -14.77 7.41
N ASP A 249 0.41 -15.05 7.22
CA ASP A 249 1.48 -14.06 7.40
C ASP A 249 1.61 -13.21 6.13
N LEU A 250 2.40 -12.14 6.20
CA LEU A 250 2.74 -11.33 5.02
C LEU A 250 3.35 -12.17 3.90
N ARG A 251 4.24 -13.10 4.23
CA ARG A 251 4.89 -13.98 3.24
C ARG A 251 3.89 -14.87 2.51
N LYS A 252 2.91 -15.44 3.20
CA LYS A 252 1.85 -16.27 2.59
C LYS A 252 0.88 -15.41 1.80
N LEU A 253 0.64 -14.16 2.18
CA LEU A 253 -0.12 -13.24 1.34
C LEU A 253 0.65 -13.01 0.03
N ALA A 254 1.93 -12.64 0.09
CA ALA A 254 2.79 -12.41 -1.06
C ALA A 254 2.82 -13.62 -2.00
N VAL A 255 3.08 -14.82 -1.47
CA VAL A 255 3.13 -16.07 -2.26
C VAL A 255 1.81 -16.39 -2.95
N ASN A 256 0.66 -16.04 -2.36
CA ASN A 256 -0.64 -16.28 -3.00
C ASN A 256 -1.04 -15.18 -3.99
N MET A 257 -0.48 -13.98 -3.86
CA MET A 257 -0.90 -12.80 -4.61
C MET A 257 0.06 -12.42 -5.74
N VAL A 258 1.33 -12.79 -5.63
CA VAL A 258 2.39 -12.41 -6.58
C VAL A 258 2.85 -13.65 -7.34
N PRO A 259 2.28 -13.93 -8.54
CA PRO A 259 2.74 -15.03 -9.38
C PRO A 259 4.10 -14.73 -10.01
N PHE A 260 4.37 -13.46 -10.34
CA PHE A 260 5.61 -13.01 -10.97
C PHE A 260 6.25 -11.89 -10.13
N PRO A 261 7.57 -11.92 -9.88
CA PRO A 261 8.23 -11.00 -8.96
C PRO A 261 8.01 -9.51 -9.27
N ARG A 262 7.99 -9.10 -10.55
CA ARG A 262 7.79 -7.70 -10.94
C ARG A 262 6.32 -7.24 -10.88
N LEU A 263 5.37 -8.18 -10.94
CA LEU A 263 3.94 -7.89 -10.98
C LEU A 263 3.31 -7.96 -9.58
N HIS A 264 3.85 -7.15 -8.67
CA HIS A 264 3.42 -7.10 -7.27
C HIS A 264 2.63 -5.82 -6.90
N PHE A 265 2.14 -5.10 -7.91
CA PHE A 265 1.30 -3.91 -7.70
C PHE A 265 -0.18 -4.30 -7.58
N PHE A 266 -0.75 -4.04 -6.40
CA PHE A 266 -2.13 -4.38 -6.10
C PHE A 266 -3.06 -3.18 -6.23
N MET A 267 -4.27 -3.48 -6.66
CA MET A 267 -5.43 -2.60 -6.63
C MET A 267 -6.26 -2.90 -5.38
N PRO A 268 -6.19 -2.05 -4.34
CA PRO A 268 -7.03 -2.21 -3.18
C PRO A 268 -8.44 -1.69 -3.45
N GLY A 269 -9.42 -2.28 -2.76
CA GLY A 269 -10.81 -1.83 -2.73
C GLY A 269 -11.41 -2.02 -1.35
N PHE A 270 -12.45 -1.25 -1.03
CA PHE A 270 -13.15 -1.36 0.25
C PHE A 270 -14.66 -1.31 0.03
N ALA A 271 -15.39 -2.13 0.79
CA ALA A 271 -16.84 -2.11 0.87
C ALA A 271 -17.29 -2.30 2.32
N PRO A 272 -18.40 -1.67 2.75
CA PRO A 272 -19.26 -0.78 1.98
C PRO A 272 -18.73 0.67 1.94
N LEU A 273 -18.95 1.35 0.82
CA LEU A 273 -18.73 2.79 0.68
C LEU A 273 -20.08 3.49 0.60
N SER A 274 -20.60 3.91 1.75
CA SER A 274 -21.91 4.54 1.87
C SER A 274 -21.80 5.97 2.40
N ALA A 275 -22.52 6.91 1.78
CA ALA A 275 -22.66 8.26 2.34
C ALA A 275 -23.29 8.20 3.75
N LYS A 276 -22.90 9.12 4.64
CA LYS A 276 -23.37 9.16 6.05
C LYS A 276 -24.91 9.12 6.20
N GLY A 277 -25.65 9.70 5.24
CA GLY A 277 -27.12 9.68 5.22
C GLY A 277 -27.75 8.43 4.59
N ALA A 278 -27.00 7.67 3.77
CA ALA A 278 -27.47 6.46 3.08
C ALA A 278 -27.15 5.17 3.87
N ALA A 279 -26.18 5.23 4.79
CA ALA A 279 -25.72 4.10 5.60
C ALA A 279 -26.85 3.43 6.41
N ALA A 280 -27.89 4.17 6.82
CA ALA A 280 -29.03 3.63 7.56
C ALA A 280 -30.03 2.85 6.68
N PHE A 281 -29.98 3.02 5.36
CA PHE A 281 -30.93 2.42 4.41
C PHE A 281 -30.33 1.28 3.59
N GLN A 282 -29.01 1.05 3.63
CA GLN A 282 -28.36 -0.07 2.96
C GLN A 282 -28.39 -1.33 3.82
N ALA A 283 -28.90 -2.41 3.23
CA ALA A 283 -28.87 -3.73 3.85
C ALA A 283 -27.53 -4.40 3.55
N ASN A 284 -26.50 -4.08 4.34
CA ASN A 284 -25.20 -4.74 4.22
C ASN A 284 -25.40 -6.25 4.38
N ASN A 285 -25.31 -7.00 3.28
CA ASN A 285 -25.34 -8.46 3.24
C ASN A 285 -24.13 -8.96 2.43
N VAL A 286 -23.80 -10.25 2.53
CA VAL A 286 -22.58 -10.80 1.90
C VAL A 286 -22.63 -10.64 0.37
N SER A 287 -23.81 -10.81 -0.25
CA SER A 287 -23.98 -10.63 -1.69
C SER A 287 -23.72 -9.18 -2.13
N GLU A 288 -24.23 -8.18 -1.41
CA GLU A 288 -24.02 -6.77 -1.72
C GLU A 288 -22.58 -6.34 -1.52
N LEU A 289 -21.93 -6.82 -0.44
CA LEU A 289 -20.50 -6.58 -0.21
C LEU A 289 -19.68 -7.15 -1.36
N THR A 290 -19.96 -8.40 -1.76
CA THR A 290 -19.27 -9.06 -2.86
C THR A 290 -19.46 -8.30 -4.18
N MET A 291 -20.68 -7.87 -4.51
CA MET A 291 -20.93 -7.08 -5.71
C MET A 291 -20.21 -5.72 -5.69
N GLN A 292 -20.20 -5.04 -4.55
CA GLN A 292 -19.52 -3.75 -4.38
C GLN A 292 -18.00 -3.88 -4.46
N MET A 293 -17.41 -4.97 -3.96
CA MET A 293 -15.96 -5.20 -4.03
C MET A 293 -15.45 -5.27 -5.46
N PHE A 294 -16.23 -5.85 -6.38
CA PHE A 294 -15.85 -5.97 -7.80
C PHE A 294 -16.37 -4.81 -8.66
N ASP A 295 -16.99 -3.78 -8.07
CA ASP A 295 -17.38 -2.57 -8.81
C ASP A 295 -16.16 -1.66 -9.00
N ALA A 296 -15.94 -1.19 -10.23
CA ALA A 296 -14.84 -0.28 -10.57
C ALA A 296 -14.88 1.01 -9.73
N LYS A 297 -16.08 1.42 -9.28
CA LYS A 297 -16.27 2.62 -8.45
C LYS A 297 -15.74 2.49 -7.03
N ASN A 298 -15.49 1.27 -6.56
CA ASN A 298 -15.01 1.01 -5.19
C ASN A 298 -13.51 0.69 -5.16
N MET A 299 -12.85 0.72 -6.32
CA MET A 299 -11.40 0.57 -6.42
C MET A 299 -10.72 1.86 -5.99
N MET A 300 -9.67 1.71 -5.18
CA MET A 300 -8.84 2.81 -4.70
C MET A 300 -7.72 3.16 -5.70
N ALA A 301 -7.65 2.46 -6.84
CA ALA A 301 -6.82 2.79 -7.98
C ALA A 301 -7.72 3.17 -9.16
N ALA A 302 -7.40 4.24 -9.89
CA ALA A 302 -8.26 4.74 -10.98
C ALA A 302 -8.03 3.93 -12.27
N CYS A 303 -8.39 2.65 -12.22
CA CYS A 303 -8.37 1.75 -13.37
C CYS A 303 -9.72 1.01 -13.43
N ASP A 304 -10.23 0.73 -14.63
CA ASP A 304 -11.40 -0.14 -14.77
C ASP A 304 -10.93 -1.60 -14.79
N PRO A 305 -11.27 -2.43 -13.77
CA PRO A 305 -10.84 -3.82 -13.76
C PRO A 305 -11.38 -4.64 -14.94
N ARG A 306 -12.40 -4.15 -15.65
CA ARG A 306 -12.98 -4.81 -16.84
C ARG A 306 -12.11 -4.66 -18.08
N HIS A 307 -11.16 -3.71 -18.10
CA HIS A 307 -10.21 -3.56 -19.19
C HIS A 307 -9.02 -4.51 -19.09
N GLY A 308 -8.92 -5.28 -18.00
CA GLY A 308 -7.88 -6.27 -17.79
C GLY A 308 -8.42 -7.60 -17.29
N ARG A 309 -7.49 -8.44 -16.82
CA ARG A 309 -7.78 -9.72 -16.17
C ARG A 309 -7.14 -9.76 -14.79
N TYR A 310 -7.82 -10.36 -13.83
CA TYR A 310 -7.28 -10.64 -12.52
C TYR A 310 -6.33 -11.83 -12.59
N LEU A 311 -5.07 -11.60 -12.22
CA LEU A 311 -4.09 -12.65 -11.97
C LEU A 311 -4.47 -13.38 -10.69
N THR A 312 -4.57 -12.63 -9.59
CA THR A 312 -4.93 -13.14 -8.25
C THR A 312 -5.83 -12.15 -7.53
N VAL A 313 -6.65 -12.65 -6.61
CA VAL A 313 -7.56 -11.85 -5.80
C VAL A 313 -7.55 -12.35 -4.36
N ALA A 314 -7.43 -11.44 -3.41
CA ALA A 314 -7.73 -11.68 -2.01
C ALA A 314 -8.92 -10.85 -1.55
N ALA A 315 -9.87 -11.50 -0.89
CA ALA A 315 -11.08 -10.90 -0.34
C ALA A 315 -11.12 -11.15 1.17
N ILE A 316 -10.98 -10.08 1.96
CA ILE A 316 -10.97 -10.13 3.42
C ILE A 316 -12.31 -9.60 3.93
N PHE A 317 -13.17 -10.50 4.36
CA PHE A 317 -14.44 -10.17 4.97
C PHE A 317 -14.30 -10.03 6.48
N ARG A 318 -14.97 -9.02 7.06
CA ARG A 318 -14.96 -8.73 8.49
C ARG A 318 -16.37 -8.64 9.04
N GLY A 319 -16.58 -9.21 10.22
CA GLY A 319 -17.88 -9.28 10.91
C GLY A 319 -18.46 -10.69 10.93
N ARG A 320 -19.54 -10.86 11.70
CA ARG A 320 -20.20 -12.16 11.88
C ARG A 320 -20.98 -12.54 10.62
N MET A 321 -20.44 -13.49 9.86
CA MET A 321 -21.07 -14.00 8.63
C MET A 321 -20.82 -15.49 8.43
N SER A 322 -21.65 -16.12 7.60
CA SER A 322 -21.50 -17.52 7.24
C SER A 322 -20.42 -17.69 6.17
N MET A 323 -19.35 -18.45 6.46
CA MET A 323 -18.31 -18.73 5.47
C MET A 323 -18.86 -19.40 4.21
N ARG A 324 -19.83 -20.31 4.37
CA ARG A 324 -20.47 -20.94 3.22
C ARG A 324 -21.12 -19.92 2.29
N GLU A 325 -21.77 -18.90 2.86
CA GLU A 325 -22.39 -17.85 2.06
C GLU A 325 -21.33 -17.00 1.34
N VAL A 326 -20.21 -16.70 1.99
CA VAL A 326 -19.08 -15.99 1.39
C VAL A 326 -18.50 -16.79 0.21
N ASP A 327 -18.23 -18.07 0.40
CA ASP A 327 -17.67 -18.94 -0.63
C ASP A 327 -18.64 -19.11 -1.81
N ASP A 328 -19.93 -19.33 -1.53
CA ASP A 328 -20.98 -19.44 -2.56
C ASP A 328 -21.09 -18.14 -3.40
N GLN A 329 -21.01 -16.96 -2.76
CA GLN A 329 -21.05 -15.67 -3.47
C GLN A 329 -19.79 -15.42 -4.31
N MET A 330 -18.61 -15.71 -3.76
CA MET A 330 -17.34 -15.53 -4.48
C MET A 330 -17.25 -16.48 -5.69
N MET A 331 -17.69 -17.73 -5.54
CA MET A 331 -17.79 -18.68 -6.65
C MET A 331 -18.83 -18.24 -7.69
N SER A 332 -19.96 -17.64 -7.26
CA SER A 332 -20.96 -17.09 -8.19
C SER A 332 -20.39 -15.95 -9.04
N VAL A 333 -19.58 -15.06 -8.45
CA VAL A 333 -18.95 -13.96 -9.18
C VAL A 333 -17.91 -14.50 -10.17
N GLN A 334 -17.04 -15.42 -9.76
CA GLN A 334 -16.08 -16.05 -10.65
C GLN A 334 -16.74 -16.72 -11.84
N ASN A 335 -17.80 -17.50 -11.62
CA ASN A 335 -18.51 -18.19 -12.69
C ASN A 335 -19.22 -17.23 -13.67
N LYS A 336 -19.75 -16.10 -13.18
CA LYS A 336 -20.39 -15.10 -14.03
C LYS A 336 -19.39 -14.28 -14.84
N ASN A 337 -18.21 -14.08 -14.28
CA ASN A 337 -17.20 -13.16 -14.78
C ASN A 337 -15.91 -13.91 -15.19
N SER A 338 -16.00 -15.18 -15.57
CA SER A 338 -14.83 -16.05 -15.77
C SER A 338 -13.83 -15.49 -16.76
N SER A 339 -14.29 -14.77 -17.78
CA SER A 339 -13.45 -14.10 -18.78
C SER A 339 -12.52 -13.01 -18.22
N TYR A 340 -12.82 -12.49 -17.02
CA TYR A 340 -12.02 -11.47 -16.33
C TYR A 340 -11.02 -12.08 -15.35
N PHE A 341 -11.00 -13.41 -15.18
CA PHE A 341 -10.00 -14.11 -14.38
C PHE A 341 -9.10 -14.90 -15.34
N VAL A 342 -7.80 -14.93 -15.06
CA VAL A 342 -6.90 -15.76 -15.86
C VAL A 342 -7.20 -17.25 -15.65
N GLU A 343 -7.26 -18.01 -16.74
CA GLU A 343 -7.62 -19.43 -16.71
C GLU A 343 -6.44 -20.32 -16.27
N TRP A 344 -5.20 -19.87 -16.54
CA TRP A 344 -3.95 -20.58 -16.27
C TRP A 344 -3.53 -20.58 -14.79
N ILE A 345 -4.10 -19.69 -13.96
CA ILE A 345 -3.94 -19.76 -12.49
C ILE A 345 -5.21 -20.40 -11.89
N PRO A 346 -5.21 -21.71 -11.59
CA PRO A 346 -6.35 -22.33 -10.95
C PRO A 346 -6.54 -21.81 -9.52
N ASN A 347 -7.79 -21.57 -9.11
CA ASN A 347 -8.15 -21.13 -7.76
C ASN A 347 -7.41 -19.85 -7.30
N ASN A 348 -7.32 -18.87 -8.18
CA ASN A 348 -6.63 -17.60 -7.99
C ASN A 348 -7.31 -16.61 -7.02
N VAL A 349 -8.49 -16.95 -6.51
CA VAL A 349 -9.21 -16.13 -5.53
C VAL A 349 -9.12 -16.77 -4.15
N LYS A 350 -8.64 -15.99 -3.18
CA LYS A 350 -8.57 -16.38 -1.77
C LYS A 350 -9.53 -15.54 -0.94
N THR A 351 -10.29 -16.20 -0.08
CA THR A 351 -11.20 -15.57 0.87
C THR A 351 -10.67 -15.74 2.29
N ALA A 352 -10.79 -14.69 3.09
CA ALA A 352 -10.51 -14.72 4.52
C ALA A 352 -11.69 -14.08 5.27
N VAL A 353 -12.08 -14.68 6.39
CA VAL A 353 -13.15 -14.16 7.25
C VAL A 353 -12.58 -13.90 8.64
N CYS A 354 -12.82 -12.70 9.14
CA CYS A 354 -12.50 -12.28 10.50
C CYS A 354 -13.78 -11.89 11.24
N ASP A 355 -13.97 -12.41 12.46
CA ASP A 355 -15.18 -12.15 13.24
C ASP A 355 -15.28 -10.72 13.78
N ILE A 356 -14.15 -9.99 13.83
CA ILE A 356 -14.07 -8.63 14.37
C ILE A 356 -14.32 -7.61 13.26
N PRO A 357 -15.48 -6.93 13.24
CA PRO A 357 -15.76 -5.89 12.28
C PRO A 357 -14.97 -4.61 12.60
N PRO A 358 -14.73 -3.74 11.61
CA PRO A 358 -14.16 -2.42 11.87
C PRO A 358 -15.16 -1.53 12.62
N ARG A 359 -14.65 -0.51 13.32
CA ARG A 359 -15.50 0.37 14.14
C ARG A 359 -16.52 1.12 13.29
N GLY A 360 -17.77 1.15 13.76
CA GLY A 360 -18.88 1.84 13.10
C GLY A 360 -19.58 1.03 12.00
N LEU A 361 -19.06 -0.15 11.64
CA LEU A 361 -19.69 -1.05 10.68
C LEU A 361 -19.95 -2.41 11.32
N LYS A 362 -21.01 -3.10 10.90
CA LYS A 362 -21.29 -4.49 11.33
C LYS A 362 -20.58 -5.52 10.47
N MET A 363 -20.42 -5.19 9.19
CA MET A 363 -19.74 -6.01 8.21
C MET A 363 -19.00 -5.11 7.23
N SER A 364 -17.84 -5.56 6.79
CA SER A 364 -17.07 -4.94 5.73
C SER A 364 -16.35 -6.00 4.92
N ALA A 365 -15.89 -5.62 3.74
CA ALA A 365 -15.03 -6.46 2.94
C ALA A 365 -13.94 -5.61 2.29
N THR A 366 -12.72 -6.11 2.33
CA THR A 366 -11.54 -5.48 1.72
C THR A 366 -11.10 -6.33 0.57
N PHE A 367 -10.91 -5.70 -0.57
CA PHE A 367 -10.50 -6.31 -1.82
C PHE A 367 -9.03 -5.98 -2.06
N ILE A 368 -8.26 -6.97 -2.47
CA ILE A 368 -6.89 -6.82 -2.95
C ILE A 368 -6.85 -7.58 -4.28
N GLY A 369 -6.77 -6.87 -5.39
CA GLY A 369 -6.66 -7.47 -6.71
C GLY A 369 -5.29 -7.26 -7.31
N ASN A 370 -4.65 -8.33 -7.77
CA ASN A 370 -3.58 -8.22 -8.75
C ASN A 370 -4.20 -8.32 -10.14
N SER A 371 -4.32 -7.19 -10.84
CA SER A 371 -5.01 -7.10 -12.13
C SER A 371 -4.11 -6.46 -13.15
N THR A 372 -4.14 -6.96 -14.38
CA THR A 372 -3.43 -6.35 -15.51
C THR A 372 -3.96 -4.97 -15.86
N ALA A 373 -5.16 -4.60 -15.38
CA ALA A 373 -5.73 -3.26 -15.55
C ALA A 373 -4.90 -2.16 -14.87
N ILE A 374 -4.04 -2.50 -13.90
CA ILE A 374 -3.15 -1.52 -13.24
C ILE A 374 -2.21 -0.80 -14.23
N GLN A 375 -1.99 -1.39 -15.41
CA GLN A 375 -1.24 -0.76 -16.49
C GLN A 375 -1.81 0.62 -16.90
N GLU A 376 -3.12 0.87 -16.74
CA GLU A 376 -3.72 2.18 -17.05
C GLU A 376 -3.15 3.29 -16.16
N LEU A 377 -2.90 2.97 -14.87
CA LEU A 377 -2.29 3.89 -13.93
C LEU A 377 -0.86 4.23 -14.35
N PHE A 378 -0.08 3.23 -14.74
CA PHE A 378 1.29 3.43 -15.20
C PHE A 378 1.36 4.15 -16.55
N LYS A 379 0.48 3.83 -17.50
CA LYS A 379 0.34 4.54 -18.79
C LYS A 379 0.07 6.03 -18.57
N ARG A 380 -0.84 6.37 -17.66
CA ARG A 380 -1.15 7.78 -17.33
C ARG A 380 0.07 8.53 -16.80
N ILE A 381 0.84 7.92 -15.90
CA ILE A 381 2.07 8.53 -15.35
C ILE A 381 3.13 8.66 -16.43
N SER A 382 3.34 7.61 -17.23
CA SER A 382 4.29 7.56 -18.34
C SER A 382 3.99 8.64 -19.39
N GLU A 383 2.72 8.81 -19.81
CA GLU A 383 2.34 9.86 -20.76
C GLU A 383 2.65 11.28 -20.25
N GLN A 384 2.37 11.54 -18.98
CA GLN A 384 2.67 12.83 -18.35
C GLN A 384 4.19 13.05 -18.21
N PHE A 385 4.92 12.01 -17.83
CA PHE A 385 6.37 12.00 -17.78
C PHE A 385 6.97 12.32 -19.15
N SER A 386 6.63 11.56 -20.19
CA SER A 386 7.17 11.74 -21.55
C SER A 386 6.81 13.11 -22.12
N ALA A 387 5.65 13.68 -21.77
CA ALA A 387 5.26 15.03 -22.20
C ALA A 387 6.16 16.11 -21.59
N MET A 388 6.58 15.95 -20.33
CA MET A 388 7.51 16.86 -19.65
C MET A 388 8.96 16.62 -20.08
N PHE A 389 9.39 15.36 -20.13
CA PHE A 389 10.77 14.97 -20.43
C PHE A 389 11.18 15.37 -21.84
N ARG A 390 10.28 15.22 -22.83
CA ARG A 390 10.51 15.72 -24.20
C ARG A 390 10.79 17.22 -24.28
N ARG A 391 10.27 18.00 -23.33
CA ARG A 391 10.52 19.45 -23.24
C ARG A 391 11.68 19.80 -22.32
N LYS A 392 12.30 18.81 -21.67
CA LYS A 392 13.31 18.96 -20.61
C LYS A 392 12.88 19.96 -19.53
N ALA A 393 11.58 20.02 -19.25
CA ALA A 393 11.04 20.94 -18.26
C ALA A 393 11.48 20.52 -16.86
N PHE A 394 11.95 21.48 -16.04
CA PHE A 394 12.39 21.27 -14.65
C PHE A 394 13.53 20.27 -14.43
N LEU A 395 14.16 19.77 -15.49
CA LEU A 395 15.21 18.74 -15.40
C LEU A 395 16.44 19.21 -14.62
N HIS A 396 16.78 20.50 -14.73
CA HIS A 396 17.89 21.13 -13.99
C HIS A 396 17.76 21.07 -12.46
N TRP A 397 16.56 20.85 -11.92
CA TRP A 397 16.38 20.64 -10.47
C TRP A 397 16.90 19.29 -10.03
N TYR A 398 16.88 18.28 -10.90
CA TYR A 398 17.34 16.93 -10.59
C TYR A 398 18.82 16.78 -10.94
N THR A 399 19.23 17.26 -12.11
CA THR A 399 20.65 17.20 -12.52
C THR A 399 21.54 18.10 -11.66
N GLY A 400 20.98 19.17 -11.08
CA GLY A 400 21.66 20.00 -10.10
C GLY A 400 22.02 19.28 -8.80
N GLU A 401 21.33 18.18 -8.48
CA GLU A 401 21.57 17.36 -7.29
C GLU A 401 22.46 16.14 -7.60
N GLY A 402 23.02 16.05 -8.82
CA GLY A 402 23.98 15.02 -9.23
C GLY A 402 23.39 13.88 -10.07
N MET A 403 22.11 13.94 -10.41
CA MET A 403 21.42 12.92 -11.22
C MET A 403 21.73 13.07 -12.72
N ASP A 404 21.89 11.97 -13.45
CA ASP A 404 22.07 12.01 -14.91
C ASP A 404 20.71 11.98 -15.66
N GLU A 405 20.65 12.56 -16.85
CA GLU A 405 19.49 12.42 -17.76
C GLU A 405 19.28 10.96 -18.19
N MET A 406 20.34 10.13 -18.12
CA MET A 406 20.26 8.70 -18.43
C MET A 406 19.35 7.94 -17.44
N GLU A 407 19.41 8.27 -16.14
CA GLU A 407 18.56 7.65 -15.11
C GLU A 407 17.06 7.89 -15.37
N PHE A 408 16.71 9.06 -15.92
CA PHE A 408 15.32 9.33 -16.34
C PHE A 408 14.88 8.42 -17.48
N THR A 409 15.78 8.17 -18.44
CA THR A 409 15.50 7.33 -19.60
C THR A 409 15.40 5.86 -19.19
N GLU A 410 16.24 5.42 -18.26
CA GLU A 410 16.19 4.07 -17.68
C GLU A 410 14.89 3.84 -16.91
N ALA A 411 14.49 4.79 -16.06
CA ALA A 411 13.22 4.71 -15.33
C ALA A 411 12.00 4.72 -16.27
N GLU A 412 12.02 5.54 -17.34
CA GLU A 412 10.98 5.54 -18.38
C GLU A 412 10.93 4.19 -19.11
N SER A 413 12.08 3.62 -19.47
CA SER A 413 12.16 2.32 -20.13
C SER A 413 11.59 1.22 -19.23
N ASN A 414 12.05 1.14 -17.97
CA ASN A 414 11.59 0.11 -17.03
C ASN A 414 10.07 0.21 -16.76
N MET A 415 9.54 1.43 -16.65
CA MET A 415 8.09 1.65 -16.55
C MET A 415 7.34 1.11 -17.78
N ASN A 416 7.86 1.35 -18.99
CA ASN A 416 7.25 0.85 -20.21
C ASN A 416 7.38 -0.67 -20.35
N ASP A 417 8.49 -1.26 -19.89
CA ASP A 417 8.68 -2.70 -19.85
C ASP A 417 7.68 -3.36 -18.90
N LEU A 418 7.45 -2.78 -17.72
CA LEU A 418 6.41 -3.22 -16.78
C LEU A 418 5.00 -3.17 -17.40
N ILE A 419 4.69 -2.11 -18.14
CA ILE A 419 3.41 -1.99 -18.86
C ILE A 419 3.29 -3.09 -19.92
N SER A 420 4.37 -3.37 -20.65
CA SER A 420 4.42 -4.44 -21.65
C SER A 420 4.23 -5.82 -21.03
N GLU A 421 4.85 -6.10 -19.87
CA GLU A 421 4.65 -7.34 -19.12
C GLU A 421 3.18 -7.52 -18.72
N TYR A 422 2.53 -6.50 -18.15
CA TYR A 422 1.11 -6.57 -17.84
C TYR A 422 0.23 -6.82 -19.07
N GLN A 423 0.59 -6.23 -20.22
CA GLN A 423 -0.12 -6.46 -21.48
C GLN A 423 0.06 -7.89 -21.99
N GLN A 424 1.28 -8.43 -21.91
CA GLN A 424 1.59 -9.80 -22.32
C GLN A 424 0.73 -10.83 -21.55
N TYR A 425 0.68 -10.74 -20.22
CA TYR A 425 -0.14 -11.65 -19.42
C TYR A 425 -1.63 -11.41 -19.52
N GLN A 426 -2.05 -10.22 -19.95
CA GLN A 426 -3.46 -9.94 -20.24
C GLN A 426 -3.93 -10.69 -21.49
N ASP A 427 -3.08 -10.75 -22.51
CA ASP A 427 -3.39 -11.38 -23.79
C ASP A 427 -3.07 -12.89 -23.80
N ALA A 428 -2.26 -13.36 -22.85
CA ALA A 428 -1.89 -14.77 -22.68
C ALA A 428 -3.12 -15.68 -22.52
N THR A 429 -3.05 -16.84 -23.18
CA THR A 429 -4.02 -17.93 -23.10
C THR A 429 -3.40 -19.18 -22.50
N ALA A 430 -4.23 -20.12 -22.02
CA ALA A 430 -3.75 -21.35 -21.39
C ALA A 430 -2.91 -22.24 -22.35
N ASP A 431 -3.04 -22.05 -23.67
CA ASP A 431 -2.24 -22.77 -24.66
C ASP A 431 -0.79 -22.21 -24.79
N ASP A 432 -0.53 -21.01 -24.27
CA ASP A 432 0.78 -20.32 -24.34
C ASP A 432 1.69 -20.63 -23.13
N GLU A 433 1.21 -21.37 -22.12
CA GLU A 433 1.96 -21.70 -20.88
C GLU A 433 3.31 -22.41 -21.16
N GLY A 434 3.40 -23.22 -22.21
CA GLY A 434 4.60 -24.01 -22.52
C GLY A 434 5.79 -23.20 -23.06
N GLU A 435 5.58 -21.97 -23.52
CA GLU A 435 6.65 -21.10 -24.02
C GLU A 435 7.22 -20.18 -22.94
N PHE A 436 6.41 -19.76 -21.95
CA PHE A 436 6.84 -18.81 -20.92
C PHE A 436 7.69 -19.42 -19.79
N GLU A 437 7.49 -20.69 -19.43
CA GLU A 437 8.38 -21.39 -18.48
C GLU A 437 9.82 -21.58 -19.02
N ALA A 438 9.99 -21.56 -20.36
CA ALA A 438 11.28 -21.70 -21.02
C ALA A 438 12.10 -20.39 -21.06
N GLU A 439 11.45 -19.23 -21.05
CA GLU A 439 12.12 -17.92 -21.05
C GLU A 439 12.69 -17.56 -19.65
N ASP A 440 11.98 -17.88 -18.56
CA ASP A 440 12.48 -17.64 -17.20
C ASP A 440 13.63 -18.60 -16.82
N THR A 441 13.60 -19.86 -17.30
CA THR A 441 14.69 -20.82 -17.04
C THR A 441 15.96 -20.52 -17.86
N THR A 442 15.86 -19.73 -18.94
CA THR A 442 17.04 -19.30 -19.70
C THR A 442 17.72 -18.07 -19.11
N GLN A 443 17.01 -17.15 -18.45
CA GLN A 443 17.65 -16.02 -17.75
C GLN A 443 18.45 -16.46 -16.52
N VAL A 444 17.95 -17.41 -15.72
CA VAL A 444 18.65 -17.90 -14.51
C VAL A 444 19.96 -18.64 -14.83
N ASN A 445 20.08 -19.23 -16.02
CA ASN A 445 21.28 -19.97 -16.40
C ASN A 445 22.39 -19.12 -17.03
N VAL A 446 22.13 -17.84 -17.36
CA VAL A 446 23.15 -16.97 -17.98
C VAL A 446 23.98 -16.20 -16.93
N GLU A 447 23.51 -16.10 -15.68
CA GLU A 447 24.28 -15.48 -14.58
C GLU A 447 25.28 -16.45 -13.88
N HIS A 448 25.39 -17.70 -14.36
CA HIS A 448 26.26 -18.73 -13.79
C HIS A 448 27.15 -19.43 -14.83
N GLU A 449 27.69 -18.71 -15.81
CA GLU A 449 28.86 -19.14 -16.60
C GLU A 449 30.01 -18.11 -16.60
#